data_AF-A0A0Q6M835-F1
#
_entry.id   AF-A0A0Q6M835-F1
#
_cell.length_a   1.000
_cell.length_b   1.000
_cell.length_c   1.000
_cell.angle_alpha   90.00
_cell.angle_beta   90.00
_cell.angle_gamma   90.00
#
_symmetry.space_group_name_H-M   'P 1'
#
loop_
_entity.id
_entity.type
_entity.pdbx_description
1 polymer ?
#
loop_
_entity_poly.entity_id
_entity_poly.type
_entity_poly.pdbx_seq_one_letter_code
_entity_poly.pdbx_strand_id
1 'polypeptide(L)'
;MRDRLNLTLPVELIGRINELADRKKLPRSAIVEAAVSSFLSPDHADAREAAFARRLDRLSRQIQRMERDLGVTAETLALFVRFWLSITPPLPPEAQASAQAKGRERFDGFVETLGKRLQKGQSFLREIPDDVEQRHTTE
;
A
#
# COMPACT_ATOMS: atom_id res chain seq x y z
N MET A 1 25.76 2.42 -38.76
CA MET A 1 25.80 1.69 -40.05
C MET A 1 24.57 0.79 -40.09
N ARG A 2 23.81 0.73 -41.19
CA ARG A 2 22.60 -0.09 -41.30
C ARG A 2 22.77 -1.11 -42.41
N ASP A 3 22.39 -2.34 -42.16
CA ASP A 3 22.40 -3.44 -43.13
C ASP A 3 21.00 -4.05 -43.27
N ARG A 4 20.69 -4.61 -44.44
CA ARG A 4 19.34 -5.09 -44.77
C ARG A 4 19.20 -6.58 -44.44
N LEU A 5 18.33 -6.88 -43.48
CA LEU A 5 17.94 -8.26 -43.15
C LEU A 5 16.60 -8.61 -43.80
N ASN A 6 16.59 -9.62 -44.67
CA ASN A 6 15.35 -10.17 -45.24
C ASN A 6 14.94 -11.41 -44.43
N LEU A 7 13.71 -11.43 -43.93
CA LEU A 7 13.19 -12.51 -43.09
C LEU A 7 11.69 -12.70 -43.29
N THR A 8 11.23 -13.94 -43.17
CA THR A 8 9.80 -14.29 -43.28
C THR A 8 9.19 -14.35 -41.90
N LEU A 9 8.08 -13.62 -41.69
CA LEU A 9 7.33 -13.62 -40.43
C LEU A 9 5.96 -14.29 -40.62
N PRO A 10 5.41 -14.94 -39.58
CA PRO A 10 4.02 -15.39 -39.60
C PRO A 10 3.06 -14.23 -39.91
N VAL A 11 2.01 -14.52 -40.69
CA VAL A 11 1.03 -13.51 -41.14
C VAL A 11 0.38 -12.78 -39.96
N GLU A 12 0.06 -13.52 -38.89
CA GLU A 12 -0.50 -12.93 -37.66
C GLU A 12 0.44 -11.91 -37.01
N LEU A 13 1.74 -12.18 -37.02
CA LEU A 13 2.74 -11.28 -36.45
C LEU A 13 2.90 -10.00 -37.28
N ILE A 14 2.85 -10.13 -38.61
CA ILE A 14 2.81 -8.98 -39.52
C ILE A 14 1.57 -8.12 -39.22
N GLY A 15 0.41 -8.74 -39.01
CA GLY A 15 -0.82 -8.04 -38.61
C GLY A 15 -0.63 -7.22 -37.33
N ARG A 16 -0.11 -7.83 -36.26
CA ARG A 16 0.16 -7.14 -34.98
C ARG A 16 1.16 -6.00 -35.11
N ILE A 17 2.21 -6.16 -35.91
CA ILE A 17 3.21 -5.11 -36.17
C ILE A 17 2.53 -3.92 -36.87
N ASN A 18 1.66 -4.18 -37.84
CA ASN A 18 0.95 -3.13 -38.58
C ASN A 18 0.01 -2.35 -37.65
N GLU A 19 -0.82 -3.04 -36.88
CA GLU A 19 -1.72 -2.40 -35.91
C GLU A 19 -0.95 -1.54 -34.90
N LEU A 20 0.18 -2.03 -34.40
CA LEU A 20 0.99 -1.30 -33.42
C LEU A 20 1.68 -0.08 -34.06
N ALA A 21 2.18 -0.23 -35.27
CA ALA A 21 2.77 0.86 -36.06
C ALA A 21 1.74 1.97 -36.31
N ASP A 22 0.52 1.61 -36.71
CA ASP A 22 -0.57 2.56 -36.98
C ASP A 22 -1.01 3.27 -35.70
N ARG A 23 -1.23 2.53 -34.61
CA ARG A 23 -1.59 3.08 -33.30
C ARG A 23 -0.54 4.05 -32.76
N LYS A 24 0.75 3.74 -32.94
CA LYS A 24 1.86 4.57 -32.44
C LYS A 24 2.35 5.61 -33.45
N LYS A 25 1.82 5.61 -34.67
CA LYS A 25 2.29 6.45 -35.79
C LYS A 25 3.80 6.33 -36.04
N LEU A 26 4.31 5.10 -36.02
CA LEU A 26 5.72 4.78 -36.23
C LEU A 26 5.89 3.83 -37.43
N PRO A 27 7.03 3.86 -38.15
CA PRO A 27 7.27 2.91 -39.21
C PRO A 27 7.42 1.49 -38.64
N ARG A 28 6.98 0.49 -39.40
CA ARG A 28 7.06 -0.94 -39.01
C ARG A 28 8.47 -1.37 -38.66
N SER A 29 9.47 -0.88 -39.40
CA SER A 29 10.88 -1.13 -39.13
C SER A 29 11.31 -0.64 -37.75
N ALA A 30 10.81 0.50 -37.26
CA ALA A 30 11.12 1.01 -35.93
C ALA A 30 10.49 0.15 -34.83
N ILE A 31 9.29 -0.38 -35.06
CA ILE A 31 8.65 -1.34 -34.13
C ILE A 31 9.49 -2.62 -34.03
N VAL A 32 9.92 -3.17 -35.18
CA VAL A 32 10.73 -4.40 -35.23
C VAL A 32 12.13 -4.16 -34.63
N GLU A 33 12.78 -3.05 -34.97
CA GLU A 33 14.09 -2.68 -34.43
C GLU A 33 14.03 -2.53 -32.91
N ALA A 34 13.01 -1.85 -32.38
CA ALA A 34 12.81 -1.72 -30.94
C ALA A 34 12.53 -3.06 -30.24
N ALA A 35 11.71 -3.92 -30.84
CA ALA A 35 11.41 -5.24 -30.29
C ALA A 35 12.65 -6.14 -30.26
N VAL A 36 13.41 -6.20 -31.35
CA VAL A 36 14.63 -7.01 -31.46
C VAL A 36 15.73 -6.45 -30.55
N SER A 37 15.92 -5.13 -30.51
CA SER A 37 16.88 -4.48 -29.60
C SER A 37 16.52 -4.74 -28.13
N SER A 38 15.24 -4.70 -27.78
CA SER A 38 14.77 -5.04 -26.43
C SER A 38 14.99 -6.52 -26.11
N PHE A 39 14.80 -7.43 -27.07
CA PHE A 39 14.98 -8.86 -26.86
C PHE A 39 16.46 -9.25 -26.71
N LEU A 40 17.34 -8.61 -27.47
CA LEU A 40 18.78 -8.86 -27.46
C LEU A 40 19.53 -8.11 -26.36
N SER A 41 18.86 -7.25 -25.59
CA SER A 41 19.48 -6.54 -24.48
C SER A 41 19.69 -7.49 -23.30
N PRO A 42 20.94 -7.65 -22.80
CA PRO A 42 21.26 -8.48 -21.63
C PRO A 42 20.46 -8.09 -20.39
N ASP A 43 20.11 -6.80 -20.28
CA ASP A 43 19.47 -6.22 -19.11
C ASP A 43 17.95 -6.42 -19.10
N HIS A 44 17.30 -6.84 -20.19
CA HIS A 44 15.84 -6.69 -20.27
C HIS A 44 15.06 -7.63 -19.32
N ALA A 45 15.55 -8.86 -19.14
CA ALA A 45 14.92 -9.86 -18.27
C ALA A 45 15.36 -9.58 -16.83
N ASP A 46 16.67 -9.46 -16.63
CA ASP A 46 17.30 -9.26 -15.33
C ASP A 46 16.90 -7.92 -14.70
N ALA A 47 16.81 -6.82 -15.46
CA ALA A 47 16.38 -5.53 -14.92
C ALA A 47 14.89 -5.50 -14.60
N ARG A 48 14.05 -6.19 -15.37
CA ARG A 48 12.62 -6.33 -15.04
C ARG A 48 12.43 -7.15 -13.78
N GLU A 49 13.11 -8.29 -13.68
CA GLU A 49 13.08 -9.16 -12.51
C GLU A 49 13.62 -8.44 -11.26
N ALA A 50 14.75 -7.73 -11.38
CA ALA A 50 15.29 -6.90 -10.30
C ALA A 50 14.34 -5.76 -9.89
N ALA A 51 13.64 -5.13 -10.83
CA ALA A 51 12.64 -4.12 -10.51
C ALA A 51 11.44 -4.71 -9.74
N PHE A 52 11.00 -5.91 -10.11
CA PHE A 52 9.97 -6.64 -9.35
C PHE A 52 10.45 -7.03 -7.95
N ALA A 53 11.67 -7.58 -7.82
CA ALA A 53 12.25 -7.93 -6.54
C ALA A 53 12.35 -6.72 -5.59
N ARG A 54 12.82 -5.57 -6.08
CA ARG A 54 12.86 -4.32 -5.30
C ARG A 54 11.48 -3.83 -4.87
N ARG A 55 10.47 -3.99 -5.73
CA ARG A 55 9.08 -3.63 -5.40
C ARG A 55 8.52 -4.56 -4.32
N LEU A 56 8.80 -5.86 -4.41
CA LEU A 56 8.39 -6.84 -3.41
C LEU A 56 9.07 -6.59 -2.06
N ASP A 57 10.38 -6.30 -2.05
CA ASP A 57 11.09 -5.92 -0.82
C ASP A 57 10.46 -4.69 -0.16
N ARG A 58 10.14 -3.65 -0.97
CA ARG A 58 9.48 -2.45 -0.46
C ARG A 58 8.10 -2.76 0.14
N LEU A 59 7.31 -3.63 -0.51
CA LEU A 59 6.01 -4.06 0.01
C LEU A 59 6.16 -4.85 1.30
N SER A 60 7.13 -5.75 1.38
CA SER A 60 7.43 -6.53 2.58
C SER A 60 7.73 -5.61 3.77
N ARG A 61 8.60 -4.61 3.59
CA ARG A 61 8.90 -3.62 4.63
C ARG A 61 7.68 -2.76 5.01
N GLN A 62 6.79 -2.46 4.07
CA GLN A 62 5.54 -1.76 4.37
C GLN A 62 4.60 -2.61 5.21
N ILE A 63 4.51 -3.92 4.92
CA ILE A 63 3.70 -4.87 5.70
C ILE A 63 4.25 -5.00 7.11
N GLN A 64 5.57 -5.17 7.29
CA GLN A 64 6.19 -5.25 8.61
C GLN A 64 5.92 -4.01 9.48
N ARG A 65 5.98 -2.80 8.89
CA ARG A 65 5.59 -1.57 9.60
C ARG A 65 4.11 -1.56 9.98
N MET A 66 3.25 -2.00 9.07
CA MET A 66 1.80 -2.08 9.33
C MET A 66 1.48 -3.08 10.44
N GLU A 67 2.15 -4.23 10.49
CA GLU A 67 2.01 -5.22 11.56
C GLU A 67 2.42 -4.62 12.91
N ARG A 68 3.52 -3.87 12.96
CA ARG A 68 3.95 -3.16 14.16
C ARG A 68 2.92 -2.11 14.60
N ASP A 69 2.46 -1.26 13.69
CA ASP A 69 1.49 -0.20 14.00
C ASP A 69 0.16 -0.79 14.50
N LEU A 70 -0.25 -1.92 13.92
CA LEU A 70 -1.43 -2.67 14.36
C LEU A 70 -1.22 -3.25 15.77
N GLY A 71 -0.05 -3.81 16.04
CA GLY A 71 0.32 -4.31 17.37
C GLY A 71 0.26 -3.20 18.43
N VAL A 72 0.90 -2.05 18.18
CA VAL A 72 0.86 -0.88 19.07
C VAL A 72 -0.57 -0.39 19.31
N THR A 73 -1.39 -0.35 18.26
CA THR A 73 -2.80 0.03 18.36
C THR A 73 -3.59 -0.95 19.23
N ALA A 74 -3.37 -2.26 19.05
CA ALA A 74 -4.03 -3.31 19.84
C ALA A 74 -3.62 -3.23 21.33
N GLU A 75 -2.33 -3.06 21.63
CA GLU A 75 -1.86 -2.90 23.01
C GLU A 75 -2.42 -1.64 23.68
N THR A 76 -2.43 -0.52 22.95
CA THR A 76 -2.98 0.74 23.44
C THR A 76 -4.47 0.60 23.76
N LEU A 77 -5.24 -0.07 22.89
CA LEU A 77 -6.66 -0.34 23.12
C LEU A 77 -6.87 -1.24 24.34
N ALA A 78 -6.07 -2.29 24.49
CA ALA A 78 -6.15 -3.17 25.66
C ALA A 78 -5.88 -2.41 26.97
N LEU A 79 -4.86 -1.56 26.99
CA LEU A 79 -4.56 -0.69 28.14
C LEU A 79 -5.69 0.30 28.42
N PHE A 80 -6.26 0.91 27.38
CA PHE A 80 -7.40 1.81 27.51
C PHE A 80 -8.63 1.10 28.11
N VAL A 81 -8.99 -0.09 27.59
CA VAL A 81 -10.12 -0.88 28.10
C VAL A 81 -9.88 -1.29 29.56
N ARG A 82 -8.66 -1.75 29.89
CA ARG A 82 -8.31 -2.10 31.27
C ARG A 82 -8.47 -0.89 32.19
N PHE A 83 -7.89 0.25 31.81
CA PHE A 83 -8.02 1.49 32.56
C PHE A 83 -9.50 1.88 32.73
N TRP A 84 -10.27 1.87 31.65
CA TRP A 84 -11.70 2.20 31.68
C TRP A 84 -12.49 1.32 32.64
N LEU A 85 -12.27 0.00 32.63
CA LEU A 85 -12.92 -0.93 33.56
C LEU A 85 -12.46 -0.74 35.02
N SER A 86 -11.21 -0.32 35.24
CA SER A 86 -10.68 -0.06 36.58
C SER A 86 -11.22 1.22 37.21
N ILE A 87 -11.49 2.27 36.41
CA ILE A 87 -11.88 3.58 36.94
C ILE A 87 -13.37 3.90 36.80
N THR A 88 -14.11 3.19 35.96
CA THR A 88 -15.53 3.48 35.71
C THR A 88 -16.40 2.88 36.82
N PRO A 89 -17.07 3.70 37.64
CA PRO A 89 -17.94 3.17 38.69
C PRO A 89 -19.15 2.45 38.09
N PRO A 90 -19.61 1.34 38.69
CA PRO A 90 -20.84 0.69 38.25
C PRO A 90 -22.03 1.64 38.44
N LEU A 91 -22.88 1.73 37.42
CA LEU A 91 -24.07 2.58 37.46
C LEU A 91 -25.26 1.85 38.08
N PRO A 92 -26.09 2.53 38.88
CA PRO A 92 -27.34 1.95 39.35
C PRO A 92 -28.26 1.63 38.16
N PRO A 93 -29.10 0.56 38.24
CA PRO A 93 -29.94 0.12 37.13
C PRO A 93 -30.81 1.23 36.51
N GLU A 94 -31.39 2.07 37.38
CA GLU A 94 -32.22 3.23 37.03
C GLU A 94 -31.51 4.22 36.09
N ALA A 95 -30.19 4.36 36.22
CA ALA A 95 -29.39 5.31 35.46
C ALA A 95 -28.84 4.74 34.14
N GLN A 96 -28.94 3.42 33.91
CA GLN A 96 -28.33 2.77 32.75
C GLN A 96 -28.87 3.29 31.42
N ALA A 97 -30.20 3.46 31.31
CA ALA A 97 -30.83 3.95 30.08
C ALA A 97 -30.36 5.37 29.70
N SER A 98 -30.32 6.28 30.69
CA SER A 98 -29.85 7.66 30.50
C SER A 98 -28.36 7.70 30.15
N ALA A 99 -27.53 6.92 30.86
CA ALA A 99 -26.11 6.83 30.57
C ALA A 99 -25.82 6.24 29.18
N GLN A 100 -26.58 5.23 28.75
CA GLN A 100 -26.45 4.64 27.41
C GLN A 100 -26.85 5.64 26.32
N ALA A 101 -27.95 6.38 26.50
CA ALA A 101 -28.36 7.42 25.57
C ALA A 101 -27.29 8.51 25.43
N LYS A 102 -26.74 8.99 26.55
CA LYS A 102 -25.66 9.99 26.54
C LYS A 102 -24.36 9.43 25.96
N GLY A 103 -24.07 8.16 26.19
CA GLY A 103 -22.93 7.45 25.60
C GLY A 103 -23.01 7.41 24.08
N ARG A 104 -24.19 7.11 23.51
CA ARG A 104 -24.41 7.16 22.05
C ARG A 104 -24.20 8.55 21.48
N GLU A 105 -24.80 9.58 22.09
CA GLU A 105 -24.62 10.98 21.66
C GLU A 105 -23.14 11.40 21.65
N ARG A 106 -22.38 11.04 22.70
CA ARG A 106 -20.93 11.32 22.76
C ARG A 106 -20.16 10.57 21.69
N PHE A 107 -20.51 9.32 21.41
CA PHE A 107 -19.87 8.52 20.38
C PHE A 107 -20.11 9.09 18.98
N ASP A 108 -21.34 9.50 18.68
CA ASP A 108 -21.67 10.11 17.39
C ASP A 108 -20.86 11.40 17.15
N GLY A 109 -20.75 12.26 18.18
CA GLY A 109 -19.92 13.46 18.12
C GLY A 109 -18.41 13.16 17.96
N PHE A 110 -17.92 12.07 18.57
CA PHE A 110 -16.56 11.59 18.37
C PHE A 110 -16.34 11.15 16.91
N VAL A 111 -17.25 10.35 16.34
CA VAL A 111 -17.17 9.87 14.95
C VAL A 111 -17.17 11.04 13.98
N GLU A 112 -18.03 12.03 14.19
CA GLU A 112 -18.07 13.24 13.37
C GLU A 112 -16.74 14.01 13.43
N THR A 113 -16.20 14.21 14.63
CA THR A 113 -14.92 14.90 14.85
C THR A 113 -13.76 14.16 14.20
N LEU A 114 -13.73 12.83 14.35
CA LEU A 114 -12.72 11.97 13.72
C LEU A 114 -12.81 12.04 12.20
N GLY A 115 -14.01 11.96 11.62
CA GLY A 115 -14.24 12.10 10.19
C GLY A 115 -13.70 13.43 9.64
N LYS A 116 -13.98 14.55 10.33
CA LYS A 116 -13.44 15.87 9.98
C LYS A 116 -11.91 15.92 10.03
N ARG A 117 -11.29 15.28 11.02
CA ARG A 117 -9.82 15.22 11.16
C ARG A 117 -9.18 14.40 10.04
N LEU A 118 -9.75 13.24 9.72
CA LEU A 118 -9.27 12.37 8.63
C LEU A 118 -9.35 13.03 7.26
N GLN A 119 -10.45 13.74 6.98
CA GLN A 119 -10.61 14.51 5.73
C GLN A 119 -9.53 15.60 5.56
N LYS A 120 -9.02 16.15 6.67
CA LYS A 120 -7.92 17.13 6.67
C LYS A 120 -6.53 16.51 6.55
N GLY A 121 -6.42 15.18 6.45
CA GLY A 121 -5.14 14.47 6.36
C GLY A 121 -4.31 14.48 7.65
N GLN A 122 -4.91 14.84 8.78
CA GLN A 122 -4.26 14.91 10.09
C GLN A 122 -4.25 13.53 10.76
N SER A 123 -3.24 12.71 10.47
CA SER A 123 -3.11 11.38 11.06
C SER A 123 -2.29 11.41 12.35
N PHE A 124 -2.88 10.93 13.44
CA PHE A 124 -2.18 10.66 14.70
C PHE A 124 -0.98 9.72 14.52
N LEU A 125 -1.05 8.79 13.56
CA LEU A 125 0.06 7.85 13.29
C LEU A 125 1.36 8.55 12.86
N ARG A 126 1.29 9.80 12.36
CA ARG A 126 2.49 10.58 12.02
C ARG A 126 3.19 11.18 13.25
N GLU A 127 2.54 11.15 14.42
CA GLU A 127 3.06 11.69 15.68
C GLU A 127 3.80 10.62 16.49
N ILE A 128 3.73 9.34 16.09
CA ILE A 128 4.42 8.22 16.74
C ILE A 128 5.79 8.02 16.07
N PRO A 129 6.91 8.12 16.81
CA PRO A 129 8.24 7.84 16.26
C PRO A 129 8.40 6.39 15.80
N ASP A 130 9.05 6.20 14.64
CA ASP A 130 9.35 4.89 14.08
C ASP A 130 10.34 4.08 14.94
N ASP A 131 11.07 4.71 15.86
CA ASP A 131 12.07 4.05 16.69
C ASP A 131 11.53 3.79 18.10
N VAL A 132 10.93 2.60 18.27
CA VAL A 132 10.78 1.99 19.60
C VAL A 132 11.50 0.65 19.52
N GLU A 133 12.83 0.70 19.57
CA GLU A 133 13.64 -0.49 19.78
C GLU A 133 13.19 -1.15 21.08
N GLN A 134 12.72 -2.40 20.96
CA GLN A 134 12.52 -3.27 22.11
C GLN A 134 13.89 -3.41 22.79
N ARG A 135 14.06 -2.76 23.95
CA ARG A 135 15.13 -3.11 24.87
C ARG A 135 14.94 -4.58 25.22
N HIS A 136 15.65 -5.45 24.53
CA HIS A 136 15.86 -6.83 24.96
C HIS A 136 16.53 -6.74 26.33
N THR A 137 15.74 -6.97 27.37
CA THR A 137 16.22 -7.33 28.69
C THR A 137 16.84 -8.71 28.57
N THR A 138 18.16 -8.74 28.37
CA THR A 138 18.96 -9.93 28.64
C THR A 138 19.27 -9.88 30.14
N GLU A 139 18.51 -10.65 30.93
CA GLU A 139 18.97 -11.16 32.22
C GLU A 139 19.78 -12.44 32.01
#